data_AF-A0A8K0CTK8-F1
#
_entry.id   AF-A0A8K0CTK8-F1
#
_cell.length_a   1.000
_cell.length_b   1.000
_cell.length_c   1.000
_cell.angle_alpha   90.00
_cell.angle_beta   90.00
_cell.angle_gamma   90.00
#
_symmetry.space_group_name_H-M   'P 1'
#
loop_
_entity.id
_entity.type
_entity.pdbx_description
1 polymer ?
#
loop_
_entity_poly.entity_id
_entity_poly.type
_entity_poly.pdbx_seq_one_letter_code
_entity_poly.pdbx_strand_id
1 'polypeptide(L)' 'MMLLKELYSDDFCNYLRIDYESFSGLLNLVSPLITKQDTAMREAITAQKRLVATLRYLATGRDYVDLKFSTA' A
#
# COMPACT_ATOMS: atom_id res chain seq x y z
N MET A 1 -2.12 -14.40 1.83
CA MET A 1 -1.00 -13.66 1.21
C MET A 1 -0.97 -14.00 -0.28
N MET A 2 -1.95 -13.47 -1.05
CA MET A 2 -2.20 -13.91 -2.44
C MET A 2 -2.39 -12.73 -3.42
N LEU A 3 -2.63 -11.51 -2.94
CA LEU A 3 -2.92 -10.34 -3.79
C LEU A 3 -1.69 -9.64 -4.40
N LEU A 4 -0.46 -9.88 -3.89
CA LEU A 4 0.74 -9.19 -4.36
C LEU A 4 1.56 -9.99 -5.38
N LYS A 5 1.31 -11.30 -5.52
CA LYS A 5 2.07 -12.15 -6.44
C LYS A 5 1.44 -12.21 -7.84
N GLU A 6 0.16 -11.85 -7.97
CA GLU A 6 -0.53 -11.79 -9.27
C GLU A 6 -0.46 -10.42 -9.94
N LEU A 7 0.05 -9.39 -9.27
CA LEU A 7 0.39 -8.11 -9.90
C LEU A 7 1.74 -8.26 -10.62
N TYR A 8 1.76 -9.11 -11.63
CA TYR A 8 2.85 -9.20 -12.61
C TYR A 8 2.98 -7.84 -13.29
N SER A 9 4.00 -7.08 -12.86
CA SER A 9 4.60 -5.88 -13.44
C SER A 9 3.65 -4.78 -13.94
N ASP A 10 2.87 -5.02 -14.99
CA ASP A 10 2.11 -3.99 -15.69
C ASP A 10 0.86 -3.58 -14.91
N ASP A 11 0.14 -4.53 -14.31
CA ASP A 11 -1.05 -4.18 -13.51
C ASP A 11 -0.68 -3.41 -12.23
N PHE A 12 0.48 -3.69 -11.65
CA PHE A 12 0.99 -2.93 -10.50
C PHE A 12 1.32 -1.50 -10.88
N CYS A 13 2.07 -1.33 -11.97
CA CYS A 13 2.42 -0.03 -12.51
C CYS A 13 1.18 0.75 -12.93
N ASN A 14 0.21 0.12 -13.59
CA ASN A 14 -1.04 0.75 -14.02
C ASN A 14 -1.90 1.17 -12.83
N TYR A 15 -1.94 0.33 -11.79
CA TYR A 15 -2.80 0.55 -10.63
C TYR A 15 -2.25 1.60 -9.66
N LEU A 16 -0.93 1.64 -9.44
CA LEU A 16 -0.29 2.59 -8.54
C LEU A 16 0.36 3.78 -9.26
N ARG A 17 0.43 3.74 -10.60
CA ARG A 17 1.11 4.73 -11.46
C ARG A 17 2.58 4.93 -11.07
N ILE A 18 3.23 3.88 -10.60
CA ILE A 18 4.64 3.86 -10.19
C ILE A 18 5.26 2.50 -10.53
N ASP A 19 6.51 2.47 -10.96
CA ASP A 19 7.23 1.22 -11.18
C ASP A 19 7.60 0.54 -9.85
N TYR A 20 7.95 -0.75 -9.94
CA TYR A 20 8.27 -1.55 -8.77
C TYR A 20 9.55 -1.09 -8.05
N GLU A 21 10.58 -0.63 -8.77
CA GLU A 21 11.84 -0.20 -8.15
C GLU A 21 11.62 1.07 -7.33
N SER A 22 10.92 2.04 -7.90
CA SER A 22 10.50 3.27 -7.23
C SER A 22 9.61 2.96 -6.01
N PHE A 23 8.67 2.01 -6.13
CA PHE A 23 7.87 1.56 -4.99
C PHE A 23 8.73 0.94 -3.88
N SER A 24 9.65 0.05 -4.23
CA SER A 24 10.55 -0.62 -3.29
C SER A 24 11.47 0.38 -2.58
N GLY A 25 12.04 1.33 -3.32
CA GLY A 25 12.85 2.42 -2.77
C GLY A 25 12.05 3.29 -1.81
N LEU A 26 10.84 3.70 -2.20
CA LEU A 26 9.96 4.47 -1.34
C LEU A 26 9.57 3.69 -0.08
N LEU A 27 9.22 2.41 -0.22
CA LEU A 27 8.89 1.54 0.90
C LEU A 27 10.03 1.47 1.92
N ASN A 28 11.28 1.30 1.48
CA ASN A 28 12.43 1.28 2.37
C ASN A 28 12.61 2.59 3.15
N LEU A 29 12.35 3.73 2.51
CA LEU A 29 12.46 5.05 3.16
C LEU A 29 11.34 5.28 4.17
N VAL A 30 10.10 4.90 3.84
CA VAL A 30 8.92 5.22 4.67
C VAL A 30 8.58 4.13 5.67
N SER A 31 9.00 2.88 5.45
CA SER A 31 8.76 1.74 6.34
C SER A 31 9.05 2.05 7.82
N PRO A 32 10.20 2.64 8.21
CA PRO A 32 10.45 2.97 9.61
C PRO A 32 9.47 4.00 10.19
N LEU A 33 8.83 4.82 9.34
CA LEU A 33 7.89 5.87 9.76
C LEU A 33 6.44 5.38 9.83
N ILE A 34 6.08 4.38 9.02
CA ILE A 34 4.69 3.93 8.88
C ILE A 34 4.44 2.53 9.44
N THR A 35 5.48 1.82 9.88
CA THR A 35 5.32 0.54 10.57
C THR A 35 4.63 0.75 11.91
N LYS A 36 3.58 -0.03 12.15
CA LYS A 36 2.88 -0.07 13.44
C LYS A 36 3.16 -1.42 14.11
N GLN A 37 3.10 -1.44 15.44
CA GLN A 37 3.21 -2.67 16.22
C GLN A 37 1.85 -3.34 16.36
N ASP A 38 1.88 -4.66 16.42
CA ASP A 38 0.70 -5.46 16.74
C ASP A 38 0.19 -5.13 18.14
N THR A 39 -1.11 -5.31 18.34
CA THR A 39 -1.77 -5.16 19.63
C THR A 39 -2.42 -6.47 20.01
N ALA A 40 -2.73 -6.66 21.30
CA ALA A 40 -3.41 -7.87 21.78
C ALA A 40 -4.76 -8.13 21.09
N MET A 41 -5.41 -7.10 20.53
CA MET A 41 -6.71 -7.21 19.87
C MET A 41 -6.61 -7.32 18.34
N ARG A 42 -5.50 -6.89 17.74
CA ARG A 42 -5.38 -6.80 16.27
C ARG A 42 -3.92 -6.72 15.80
N GLU A 43 -3.64 -7.45 14.72
CA GLU A 43 -2.42 -7.30 13.92
C GLU A 43 -2.36 -5.95 13.20
N ALA A 44 -1.18 -5.34 13.21
CA ALA A 44 -0.89 -4.11 12.51
C ALA A 44 -0.94 -4.33 10.99
N ILE A 45 -1.48 -3.35 10.29
CA ILE A 45 -1.38 -3.29 8.83
C ILE A 45 0.08 -3.05 8.48
N THR A 46 0.66 -3.96 7.70
CA THR A 46 2.06 -3.87 7.28
C THR A 46 2.34 -2.56 6.53
N ALA A 47 3.58 -2.06 6.65
CA ALA A 47 4.01 -0.84 5.96
C ALA A 47 3.73 -0.89 4.45
N GLN A 48 3.98 -2.05 3.82
CA GLN A 48 3.70 -2.27 2.41
C GLN A 48 2.22 -2.06 2.06
N LYS A 49 1.29 -2.67 2.81
CA LYS A 49 -0.15 -2.52 2.56
C LYS A 49 -0.61 -1.08 2.77
N ARG A 50 -0.08 -0.40 3.80
CA ARG A 50 -0.34 1.03 4.03
C ARG A 50 0.13 1.87 2.84
N LEU A 51 1.33 1.62 2.34
CA LEU A 51 1.89 2.36 1.21
C LEU A 51 1.07 2.15 -0.07
N VAL A 52 0.67 0.91 -0.38
CA VAL A 52 -0.20 0.59 -1.52
C VAL A 52 -1.53 1.35 -1.43
N ALA A 53 -2.18 1.36 -0.26
CA ALA A 53 -3.43 2.08 -0.07
C ALA A 53 -3.27 3.60 -0.28
N THR A 54 -2.19 4.18 0.25
CA THR A 54 -1.87 5.60 0.07
C THR A 54 -1.59 5.94 -1.39
N LEU A 55 -0.78 5.14 -2.09
CA LEU A 55 -0.45 5.39 -3.50
C LEU A 55 -1.69 5.24 -4.39
N ARG A 56 -2.55 4.24 -4.14
CA ARG A 56 -3.84 4.10 -4.84
C ARG A 56 -4.72 5.33 -4.63
N TYR A 57 -4.79 5.82 -3.40
CA TYR A 57 -5.54 7.03 -3.07
C TYR A 57 -5.03 8.25 -3.84
N LEU A 58 -3.71 8.48 -3.80
CA LEU A 58 -3.07 9.58 -4.51
C LEU A 58 -3.24 9.45 -6.04
N ALA A 59 -3.14 8.25 -6.59
CA ALA A 59 -3.28 8.00 -8.02
C ALA A 59 -4.73 8.19 -8.52
N THR A 60 -5.73 7.89 -7.68
CA THR A 60 -7.15 7.97 -8.04
C THR A 60 -7.80 9.32 -7.73
N GLY A 61 -7.17 10.16 -6.90
CA GLY A 61 -7.71 11.47 -6.52
C GLY A 61 -9.05 11.40 -5.77
N ARG A 62 -9.31 10.27 -5.12
CA ARG A 62 -10.57 9.98 -4.43
C ARG A 62 -10.66 10.71 -3.08
N ASP A 63 -11.86 10.77 -2.50
CA ASP A 63 -12.04 11.37 -1.17
C ASP A 63 -11.56 10.42 -0.07
N TYR A 64 -11.13 10.97 1.08
CA TYR A 64 -10.67 10.16 2.22
C TYR A 64 -11.72 9.15 2.70
N VAL A 65 -13.01 9.40 2.41
CA VAL A 65 -14.12 8.47 2.68
C VAL A 65 -13.93 7.14 1.95
N ASP A 66 -13.32 7.15 0.76
CA ASP A 66 -13.08 5.94 -0.03
C ASP A 66 -12.00 5.03 0.58
N LEU A 67 -11.09 5.57 1.41
CA LEU A 67 -10.13 4.76 2.16
C LEU A 67 -10.83 3.87 3.20
N LYS A 68 -11.97 4.31 3.74
CA LYS A 68 -12.67 3.60 4.81
C LYS A 68 -13.18 2.23 4.37
N PHE A 69 -13.50 2.08 3.09
CA PHE A 69 -14.09 0.86 2.54
C PHE A 69 -13.11 -0.01 1.76
N SER A 70 -11.95 0.54 1.35
CA SER A 70 -10.99 -0.17 0.48
C SER A 70 -9.95 -1.02 1.24
N THR A 71 -9.94 -1.03 2.58
CA THR A 71 -8.91 -1.75 3.37
C THR A 71 -9.44 -2.97 4.13
N ALA A 72 -10.60 -3.52 3.75
CA ALA A 72 -11.10 -4.78 4.27
C ALA A 72 -10.36 -5.98 3.66
#